data_AF-A0A976DKW7-F1
#
_entry.id   AF-A0A976DKW7-F1
#
_cell.length_a   1.000
_cell.length_b   1.000
_cell.length_c   1.000
_cell.angle_alpha   90.00
_cell.angle_beta   90.00
_cell.angle_gamma   90.00
#
_symmetry.space_group_name_H-M   'P 1'
#
loop_
_entity.id
_entity.type
_entity.pdbx_description
1 polymer ?
#
loop_
_entity_poly.entity_id
_entity_poly.type
_entity_poly.pdbx_seq_one_letter_code
_entity_poly.pdbx_strand_id
1 'polypeptide(L)'
;VFNWIASGDCYQVNLTFPMAARLETGTPLGLYGAFRRTGAVGHGAFVDLGVGPIVVSRSPELFFRVTAGKIVTRPMKGTRPRGKDAAEDATIIAGLLADEKDRAENLMIVDLLRNDISRLARVGSVKVPALYAIESYSTVHQMTSTVEGALAGPPSLVTLMAALFPCGSVTGAPKIRAMEIIRAVEPQARGVYCGAIGWMSPAGEADFSVAIRTLSVSGTDIVMNVGGGLTHGSTVDGEWEEALWKARFVKAAVSRG
;
A
#
# COMPACT_ATOMS: atom_id res chain seq x y z
N VAL A 1 13.92 11.65 11.85
CA VAL A 1 13.83 11.13 10.47
C VAL A 1 14.48 12.03 9.44
N PHE A 2 14.10 13.32 9.33
CA PHE A 2 14.74 14.21 8.35
C PHE A 2 16.27 14.28 8.45
N ASN A 3 16.85 14.21 9.65
CA ASN A 3 18.31 14.13 9.80
C ASN A 3 18.92 12.91 9.09
N TRP A 4 18.32 11.72 9.19
CA TRP A 4 18.79 10.52 8.47
C TRP A 4 18.66 10.67 6.96
N ILE A 5 17.60 11.33 6.48
CA ILE A 5 17.44 11.60 5.06
C ILE A 5 18.52 12.59 4.59
N ALA A 6 18.76 13.65 5.35
CA ALA A 6 19.75 14.67 5.04
C ALA A 6 21.20 14.15 5.09
N SER A 7 21.50 13.19 5.95
CA SER A 7 22.81 12.50 6.00
C SER A 7 22.98 11.43 4.93
N GLY A 8 21.94 11.15 4.12
CA GLY A 8 21.99 10.15 3.06
C GLY A 8 21.84 8.70 3.55
N ASP A 9 21.39 8.47 4.78
CA ASP A 9 21.09 7.11 5.27
C ASP A 9 19.96 6.46 4.45
N CYS A 10 19.00 7.27 4.01
CA CYS A 10 17.85 6.81 3.23
C CYS A 10 17.26 7.95 2.39
N TYR A 11 16.58 7.60 1.30
CA TYR A 11 15.85 8.53 0.44
C TYR A 11 14.42 8.78 0.93
N GLN A 12 13.80 7.74 1.49
CA GLN A 12 12.43 7.81 2.00
C GLN A 12 12.25 6.88 3.19
N VAL A 13 11.44 7.31 4.16
CA VAL A 13 10.94 6.48 5.26
C VAL A 13 9.44 6.70 5.41
N ASN A 14 8.66 5.62 5.37
CA ASN A 14 7.23 5.65 5.62
C ASN A 14 6.97 5.53 7.12
N LEU A 15 6.51 6.61 7.75
CA LEU A 15 6.11 6.60 9.16
C LEU A 15 4.61 6.44 9.31
N THR A 16 4.24 5.82 10.43
CA THR A 16 2.86 5.47 10.72
C THR A 16 2.53 5.74 12.18
N PHE A 17 1.24 5.94 12.46
CA PHE A 17 0.72 6.02 13.81
C PHE A 17 -0.63 5.30 13.91
N PRO A 18 -0.94 4.69 15.06
CA PRO A 18 -2.23 4.06 15.29
C PRO A 18 -3.31 5.10 15.60
N MET A 19 -4.52 4.83 15.13
CA MET A 19 -5.76 5.46 15.53
C MET A 19 -6.67 4.38 16.11
N ALA A 20 -7.13 4.61 17.33
CA ALA A 20 -8.04 3.72 18.03
C ALA A 20 -9.49 4.15 17.80
N ALA A 21 -10.38 3.18 17.66
CA ALA A 21 -11.82 3.36 17.62
C ALA A 21 -12.50 2.18 18.32
N ARG A 22 -13.81 2.28 18.54
CA ARG A 22 -14.61 1.21 19.11
C ARG A 22 -15.79 0.90 18.21
N LEU A 23 -16.06 -0.38 18.00
CA LEU A 23 -17.28 -0.86 17.37
C LEU A 23 -18.41 -0.79 18.39
N GLU A 24 -19.22 0.26 18.32
CA GLU A 24 -20.37 0.43 19.22
C GLU A 24 -21.53 -0.50 18.87
N THR A 25 -21.79 -0.69 17.59
CA THR A 25 -22.88 -1.53 17.08
C THR A 25 -22.46 -2.29 15.82
N GLY A 26 -23.15 -3.39 15.53
CA GLY A 26 -22.89 -4.21 14.35
C GLY A 26 -21.78 -5.24 14.55
N THR A 27 -21.22 -5.73 13.45
CA THR A 27 -20.20 -6.79 13.44
C THR A 27 -19.03 -6.40 12.53
N PRO A 28 -17.84 -7.00 12.72
CA PRO A 28 -16.71 -6.82 11.80
C PRO A 28 -17.06 -7.14 10.35
N LEU A 29 -17.88 -8.18 10.12
CA LEU A 29 -18.38 -8.51 8.78
C LEU A 29 -19.32 -7.42 8.23
N GLY A 30 -20.13 -6.81 9.10
CA GLY A 30 -20.94 -5.64 8.78
C GLY A 30 -20.11 -4.44 8.32
N LEU A 31 -18.96 -4.18 8.97
CA LEU A 31 -18.01 -3.13 8.55
C LEU A 31 -17.47 -3.41 7.14
N TYR A 32 -17.07 -4.65 6.86
CA TYR A 32 -16.64 -5.04 5.51
C TYR A 32 -17.74 -4.83 4.48
N GLY A 33 -18.98 -5.21 4.81
CA GLY A 33 -20.15 -4.96 3.98
C GLY A 33 -20.37 -3.47 3.70
N ALA A 34 -20.17 -2.60 4.69
CA ALA A 34 -20.25 -1.15 4.52
C ALA A 34 -19.19 -0.61 3.55
N PHE A 35 -17.94 -1.07 3.67
CA PHE A 35 -16.89 -0.70 2.72
C PHE A 35 -17.22 -1.10 1.29
N ARG A 36 -17.72 -2.32 1.08
CA ARG A 36 -18.12 -2.80 -0.26
C ARG A 36 -19.24 -1.97 -0.89
N ARG A 37 -20.16 -1.42 -0.09
CA ARG A 37 -21.24 -0.54 -0.59
C ARG A 37 -20.74 0.81 -1.10
N THR A 38 -19.59 1.30 -0.63
CA THR A 38 -19.02 2.59 -1.07
C THR A 38 -18.12 2.48 -2.31
N GLY A 39 -18.22 1.37 -3.03
CA GLY A 39 -17.47 1.10 -4.25
C GLY A 39 -16.45 -0.02 -4.07
N ALA A 40 -16.28 -0.83 -5.13
CA ALA A 40 -15.28 -1.87 -5.18
C ALA A 40 -13.88 -1.26 -5.01
N VAL A 41 -13.04 -1.94 -4.22
CA VAL A 41 -11.59 -1.70 -4.20
C VAL A 41 -10.91 -2.96 -4.72
N GLY A 42 -9.79 -2.78 -5.43
CA GLY A 42 -9.14 -3.87 -6.16
C GLY A 42 -8.78 -5.07 -5.28
N HIS A 43 -8.51 -4.84 -3.99
CA HIS A 43 -7.99 -5.88 -3.10
C HIS A 43 -8.62 -5.86 -1.68
N GLY A 44 -9.93 -5.65 -1.58
CA GLY A 44 -10.63 -5.69 -0.29
C GLY A 44 -10.74 -7.11 0.27
N ALA A 45 -10.55 -7.28 1.59
CA ALA A 45 -10.58 -8.60 2.25
C ALA A 45 -11.27 -8.56 3.62
N PHE A 46 -11.91 -9.66 3.98
CA PHE A 46 -12.33 -9.97 5.35
C PHE A 46 -11.62 -11.26 5.77
N VAL A 47 -10.84 -11.21 6.84
CA VAL A 47 -10.08 -12.37 7.32
C VAL A 47 -10.33 -12.55 8.81
N ASP A 48 -10.91 -13.70 9.16
CA ASP A 48 -11.04 -14.18 10.52
C ASP A 48 -10.32 -15.53 10.59
N LEU A 49 -9.16 -15.55 11.25
CA LEU A 49 -8.35 -16.76 11.41
C LEU A 49 -8.74 -17.54 12.69
N GLY A 50 -9.75 -17.08 13.45
CA GLY A 50 -10.09 -17.60 14.78
C GLY A 50 -9.03 -17.30 15.85
N VAL A 51 -7.94 -16.63 15.49
CA VAL A 51 -6.85 -16.22 16.36
C VAL A 51 -6.42 -14.79 16.03
N GLY A 52 -6.15 -14.00 17.06
CA GLY A 52 -5.80 -12.59 16.90
C GLY A 52 -6.97 -11.71 16.43
N PRO A 53 -6.69 -10.52 15.88
CA PRO A 53 -7.74 -9.62 15.42
C PRO A 53 -8.38 -10.10 14.12
N ILE A 54 -9.67 -9.83 13.97
CA ILE A 54 -10.36 -9.90 12.68
C ILE A 54 -9.87 -8.75 11.80
N VAL A 55 -9.46 -9.07 10.58
CA VAL A 55 -8.93 -8.09 9.62
C VAL A 55 -10.02 -7.69 8.64
N VAL A 56 -10.31 -6.39 8.58
CA VAL A 56 -11.25 -5.79 7.62
C VAL A 56 -10.48 -4.83 6.73
N SER A 57 -10.17 -5.25 5.52
CA SER A 57 -9.30 -4.51 4.59
C SER A 57 -10.07 -3.92 3.41
N ARG A 58 -9.70 -2.69 3.07
CA ARG A 58 -10.11 -1.97 1.87
C ARG A 58 -8.87 -1.57 1.05
N SER A 59 -7.88 -2.45 0.95
CA SER A 59 -6.61 -2.14 0.30
C SER A 59 -6.77 -1.77 -1.19
N PRO A 60 -6.14 -0.68 -1.64
CA PRO A 60 -6.10 -0.30 -3.05
C PRO A 60 -4.87 -0.89 -3.79
N GLU A 61 -3.89 -1.43 -3.08
CA GLU A 61 -2.56 -1.67 -3.64
C GLU A 61 -2.23 -3.16 -3.75
N LEU A 62 -1.91 -3.59 -4.96
CA LEU A 62 -1.37 -4.92 -5.24
C LEU A 62 0.07 -4.99 -4.71
N PHE A 63 0.30 -5.86 -3.72
CA PHE A 63 1.65 -6.17 -3.29
C PHE A 63 2.35 -7.03 -4.34
N PHE A 64 1.80 -8.21 -4.65
CA PHE A 64 2.23 -9.00 -5.80
C PHE A 64 1.14 -10.00 -6.24
N ARG A 65 1.17 -10.36 -7.52
CA ARG A 65 0.39 -11.46 -8.10
C ARG A 65 1.32 -12.41 -8.83
N VAL A 66 1.08 -13.71 -8.69
CA VAL A 66 1.73 -14.76 -9.49
C VAL A 66 0.68 -15.51 -10.28
N THR A 67 0.84 -15.53 -11.60
CA THR A 67 -0.04 -16.28 -12.52
C THR A 67 0.84 -16.93 -13.57
N ALA A 68 0.68 -18.24 -13.78
CA ALA A 68 1.46 -19.01 -14.77
C ALA A 68 2.99 -18.73 -14.75
N GLY A 69 3.59 -18.62 -13.55
CA GLY A 69 5.03 -18.37 -13.39
C GLY A 69 5.49 -16.93 -13.67
N LYS A 70 4.57 -16.00 -13.93
CA LYS A 70 4.83 -14.55 -14.04
C LYS A 70 4.46 -13.87 -12.73
N ILE A 71 5.40 -13.09 -12.17
CA ILE A 71 5.15 -12.22 -11.02
C ILE A 71 4.91 -10.79 -11.48
N VAL A 72 3.93 -10.12 -10.89
CA VAL A 72 3.57 -8.72 -11.16
C VAL A 72 3.35 -7.98 -9.85
N THR A 73 3.89 -6.77 -9.75
CA THR A 73 3.62 -5.81 -8.66
C THR A 73 3.15 -4.50 -9.26
N ARG A 74 2.30 -3.76 -8.55
CA ARG A 74 1.77 -2.48 -9.02
C ARG A 74 1.84 -1.40 -7.93
N PRO A 75 3.03 -0.82 -7.68
CA PRO A 75 3.14 0.31 -6.76
C PRO A 75 2.29 1.48 -7.23
N MET A 76 1.75 2.21 -6.25
CA MET A 76 0.96 3.42 -6.49
C MET A 76 1.49 4.60 -5.68
N LYS A 77 1.53 5.78 -6.30
CA LYS A 77 1.88 7.07 -5.69
C LYS A 77 1.06 8.16 -6.36
N GLY A 78 0.75 9.24 -5.65
CA GLY A 78 -0.10 10.30 -6.17
C GLY A 78 -1.56 9.88 -6.37
N THR A 79 -2.45 10.38 -5.51
CA THR A 79 -3.90 10.23 -5.63
C THR A 79 -4.51 11.62 -5.80
N ARG A 80 -5.47 11.77 -6.73
CA ARG A 80 -6.26 13.00 -6.87
C ARG A 80 -7.75 12.64 -6.98
N PRO A 81 -8.69 13.48 -6.49
CA PRO A 81 -10.13 13.23 -6.68
C PRO A 81 -10.50 13.30 -8.16
N ARG A 82 -11.65 12.73 -8.54
CA ARG A 82 -12.25 12.97 -9.87
C ARG A 82 -12.69 14.43 -10.01
N GLY A 83 -12.59 14.95 -11.24
CA GLY A 83 -13.15 16.24 -11.60
C GLY A 83 -14.68 16.21 -11.65
N LYS A 84 -15.32 17.38 -11.58
CA LYS A 84 -16.78 17.51 -11.70
C LYS A 84 -17.29 17.30 -13.14
N ASP A 85 -16.40 17.47 -14.11
CA ASP A 85 -16.66 17.34 -15.54
C ASP A 85 -15.40 16.82 -16.26
N ALA A 86 -15.55 16.46 -17.54
CA ALA A 86 -14.47 15.85 -18.32
C ALA A 86 -13.24 16.77 -18.53
N ALA A 87 -13.44 18.08 -18.55
CA ALA A 87 -12.35 19.04 -18.76
C ALA A 87 -11.51 19.20 -17.48
N GLU A 88 -12.17 19.30 -16.33
CA GLU A 88 -11.50 19.29 -15.04
C GLU A 88 -10.82 17.94 -14.79
N ASP A 89 -11.46 16.82 -15.14
CA ASP A 89 -10.88 15.48 -14.99
C ASP A 89 -9.58 15.34 -15.80
N ALA A 90 -9.57 15.81 -17.05
CA ALA A 90 -8.36 15.83 -17.88
C ALA A 90 -7.26 16.73 -17.32
N THR A 91 -7.64 17.88 -16.74
CA THR A 91 -6.68 18.80 -16.09
C THR A 91 -6.05 18.16 -14.86
N ILE A 92 -6.84 17.46 -14.04
CA ILE A 92 -6.34 16.73 -12.86
C ILE A 92 -5.39 15.62 -13.27
N ILE A 93 -5.73 14.85 -14.31
CA ILE A 93 -4.86 13.79 -14.85
C ILE A 93 -3.53 14.38 -15.34
N ALA A 94 -3.58 15.47 -16.12
CA ALA A 94 -2.38 16.14 -16.61
C ALA A 94 -1.51 16.69 -15.47
N GLY A 95 -2.12 17.27 -14.44
CA GLY A 95 -1.42 17.74 -13.25
C GLY A 95 -0.75 16.60 -12.48
N LEU A 96 -1.45 15.48 -12.28
CA LEU A 96 -0.89 14.29 -11.63
C LEU A 96 0.27 13.70 -12.43
N LEU A 97 0.19 13.66 -13.76
CA LEU A 97 1.28 13.23 -14.64
C LEU A 97 2.49 14.17 -14.63
N ALA A 98 2.30 15.46 -14.32
CA ALA A 98 3.36 16.44 -14.28
C ALA A 98 4.01 16.58 -12.90
N ASP A 99 3.40 16.03 -11.84
CA ASP A 99 3.85 16.16 -10.45
C ASP A 99 5.22 15.48 -10.24
N GLU A 100 6.26 16.29 -10.07
CA GLU A 100 7.64 15.82 -9.94
C GLU A 100 7.87 15.02 -8.65
N LYS A 101 7.18 15.38 -7.56
CA LYS A 101 7.28 14.67 -6.27
C LYS A 101 6.70 13.26 -6.41
N ASP A 102 5.46 13.16 -6.89
CA ASP A 102 4.75 11.89 -7.05
C ASP A 102 5.51 10.96 -8.02
N ARG A 103 6.08 11.50 -9.10
CA ARG A 103 6.92 10.74 -10.05
C ARG A 103 8.22 10.26 -9.43
N ALA A 104 8.94 11.12 -8.71
CA ALA A 104 10.20 10.76 -8.06
C ALA A 104 10.00 9.65 -7.02
N GLU A 105 8.96 9.78 -6.19
CA GLU A 105 8.59 8.73 -5.24
C GLU A 105 8.21 7.43 -5.95
N ASN A 106 7.40 7.50 -7.00
CA ASN A 106 6.99 6.32 -7.74
C ASN A 106 8.18 5.59 -8.36
N LEU A 107 9.10 6.33 -9.00
CA LEU A 107 10.29 5.78 -9.65
C LEU A 107 11.18 5.03 -8.65
N MET A 108 11.43 5.64 -7.49
CA MET A 108 12.22 5.05 -6.43
C MET A 108 11.60 3.74 -5.93
N ILE A 109 10.27 3.66 -5.78
CA ILE A 109 9.59 2.42 -5.43
C ILE A 109 9.65 1.40 -6.56
N VAL A 110 9.51 1.82 -7.82
CA VAL A 110 9.68 0.96 -8.99
C VAL A 110 11.05 0.31 -9.00
N ASP A 111 12.12 1.07 -8.78
CA ASP A 111 13.48 0.55 -8.74
C ASP A 111 13.72 -0.42 -7.59
N LEU A 112 13.17 -0.12 -6.41
CA LEU A 112 13.20 -1.04 -5.28
C LEU A 112 12.50 -2.36 -5.62
N LEU A 113 11.31 -2.31 -6.22
CA LEU A 113 10.54 -3.52 -6.58
C LEU A 113 11.18 -4.30 -7.73
N ARG A 114 11.82 -3.62 -8.69
CA ARG A 114 12.64 -4.27 -9.73
C ARG A 114 13.77 -5.07 -9.09
N ASN A 115 14.47 -4.49 -8.13
CA ASN A 115 15.53 -5.18 -7.38
C ASN A 115 14.97 -6.37 -6.60
N ASP A 116 13.84 -6.22 -5.92
CA ASP A 116 13.24 -7.32 -5.16
C ASP A 116 12.80 -8.49 -6.06
N ILE A 117 12.11 -8.21 -7.17
CA ILE A 117 11.70 -9.23 -8.14
C ILE A 117 12.90 -9.89 -8.80
N SER A 118 13.99 -9.16 -9.04
CA SER A 118 15.20 -9.71 -9.70
C SER A 118 15.83 -10.88 -8.94
N ARG A 119 15.63 -10.95 -7.61
CA ARG A 119 16.11 -12.04 -6.75
C ARG A 119 15.39 -13.37 -7.01
N LEU A 120 14.20 -13.31 -7.63
CA LEU A 120 13.31 -14.44 -7.89
C LEU A 120 13.18 -14.75 -9.38
N ALA A 121 13.48 -13.77 -10.23
CA ALA A 121 13.20 -13.81 -11.64
C ALA A 121 14.38 -14.34 -12.47
N ARG A 122 14.09 -14.86 -13.66
CA ARG A 122 15.09 -15.19 -14.67
C ARG A 122 15.84 -13.92 -15.05
N VAL A 123 17.15 -14.03 -15.20
CA VAL A 123 18.02 -12.91 -15.61
C VAL A 123 17.47 -12.28 -16.89
N GLY A 124 17.36 -10.94 -16.91
CA GLY A 124 16.84 -10.17 -18.05
C GLY A 124 15.33 -10.20 -18.24
N SER A 125 14.57 -10.93 -17.42
CA SER A 125 13.10 -11.01 -17.56
C SER A 125 12.34 -9.88 -16.87
N VAL A 126 12.97 -9.15 -15.95
CA VAL A 126 12.33 -8.07 -15.19
C VAL A 126 12.11 -6.85 -16.08
N LYS A 127 10.86 -6.39 -16.19
CA LYS A 127 10.42 -5.30 -17.06
C LYS A 127 9.49 -4.34 -16.32
N VAL A 128 9.43 -3.11 -16.83
CA VAL A 128 8.48 -2.07 -16.40
C VAL A 128 7.58 -1.73 -17.59
N PRO A 129 6.54 -2.54 -17.88
CA PRO A 129 5.69 -2.34 -19.06
C PRO A 129 4.85 -1.06 -19.00
N ALA A 130 4.62 -0.51 -17.80
CA ALA A 130 3.91 0.75 -17.60
C ALA A 130 4.58 1.53 -16.47
N LEU A 131 4.95 2.78 -16.75
CA LEU A 131 5.55 3.70 -15.79
C LEU A 131 4.71 4.98 -15.76
N TYR A 132 4.27 5.38 -14.56
CA TYR A 132 3.41 6.55 -14.33
C TYR A 132 2.04 6.49 -15.03
N ALA A 133 1.48 5.29 -15.22
CA ALA A 133 0.15 5.12 -15.79
C ALA A 133 -0.91 5.65 -14.82
N ILE A 134 -1.86 6.45 -15.33
CA ILE A 134 -3.00 6.93 -14.54
C ILE A 134 -4.16 5.95 -14.67
N GLU A 135 -4.57 5.40 -13.54
CA GLU A 135 -5.78 4.59 -13.42
C GLU A 135 -6.91 5.44 -12.82
N SER A 136 -8.03 5.54 -13.54
CA SER A 136 -9.21 6.27 -13.10
C SER A 136 -10.22 5.33 -12.45
N TYR A 137 -10.48 5.55 -11.17
CA TYR A 137 -11.51 4.89 -10.37
C TYR A 137 -12.76 5.76 -10.27
N SER A 138 -13.83 5.25 -9.66
CA SER A 138 -15.10 5.97 -9.52
C SER A 138 -14.97 7.30 -8.78
N THR A 139 -14.05 7.41 -7.83
CA THR A 139 -13.90 8.60 -6.96
C THR A 139 -12.54 9.27 -7.00
N VAL A 140 -11.52 8.61 -7.55
CA VAL A 140 -10.14 9.10 -7.60
C VAL A 140 -9.42 8.69 -8.88
N HIS A 141 -8.38 9.45 -9.24
CA HIS A 141 -7.29 9.04 -10.11
C HIS A 141 -6.10 8.58 -9.28
N GLN A 142 -5.38 7.58 -9.78
CA GLN A 142 -4.21 7.01 -9.13
C GLN A 142 -3.07 6.86 -10.14
N MET A 143 -1.89 7.42 -9.84
CA MET A 143 -0.70 7.06 -10.61
C MET A 143 -0.15 5.72 -10.11
N THR A 144 0.10 4.84 -11.06
CA THR A 144 0.60 3.48 -10.84
C THR A 144 1.75 3.19 -11.80
N SER A 145 2.59 2.25 -11.41
CA SER A 145 3.58 1.66 -12.31
C SER A 145 3.52 0.16 -12.18
N THR A 146 3.78 -0.57 -13.25
CA THR A 146 3.75 -2.04 -13.25
C THR A 146 5.17 -2.55 -13.39
N VAL A 147 5.59 -3.41 -12.46
CA VAL A 147 6.84 -4.16 -12.57
C VAL A 147 6.50 -5.64 -12.66
N GLU A 148 7.08 -6.33 -13.64
CA GLU A 148 6.85 -7.75 -13.86
C GLU A 148 8.14 -8.52 -14.11
N GLY A 149 8.13 -9.82 -13.85
CA GLY A 149 9.24 -10.73 -14.14
C GLY A 149 8.77 -12.17 -14.33
N ALA A 150 9.59 -12.98 -15.00
CA ALA A 150 9.34 -14.42 -15.11
C ALA A 150 10.11 -15.15 -14.01
N LEU A 151 9.43 -15.92 -13.17
CA LEU A 151 10.07 -16.63 -12.05
C LEU A 151 11.11 -17.65 -12.58
N ALA A 152 12.24 -17.74 -11.87
CA ALA A 152 13.32 -18.66 -12.21
C ALA A 152 12.97 -20.13 -11.91
N GLY A 153 12.10 -20.37 -10.93
CA GLY A 153 11.61 -21.68 -10.55
C GLY A 153 10.17 -21.64 -10.04
N PRO A 154 9.63 -22.79 -9.58
CA PRO A 154 8.31 -22.86 -8.99
C PRO A 154 8.18 -21.88 -7.80
N PRO A 155 7.10 -21.08 -7.73
CA PRO A 155 6.90 -20.17 -6.62
C PRO A 155 6.69 -20.94 -5.31
N SER A 156 7.28 -20.45 -4.22
CA SER A 156 6.95 -20.86 -2.86
C SER A 156 6.63 -19.63 -2.05
N LEU A 157 5.65 -19.72 -1.12
CA LEU A 157 5.26 -18.59 -0.29
C LEU A 157 6.45 -18.07 0.53
N VAL A 158 7.26 -18.98 1.07
CA VAL A 158 8.44 -18.65 1.89
C VAL A 158 9.45 -17.86 1.07
N THR A 159 9.78 -18.31 -0.14
CA THR A 159 10.75 -17.64 -1.02
C THR A 159 10.21 -16.30 -1.51
N LEU A 160 8.94 -16.22 -1.88
CA LEU A 160 8.28 -14.97 -2.29
C LEU A 160 8.31 -13.94 -1.17
N MET A 161 7.89 -14.31 0.04
CA MET A 161 7.86 -13.40 1.18
C MET A 161 9.27 -12.98 1.60
N ALA A 162 10.24 -13.90 1.65
CA ALA A 162 11.62 -13.56 2.02
C ALA A 162 12.27 -12.52 1.09
N ALA A 163 11.92 -12.54 -0.20
CA ALA A 163 12.48 -11.59 -1.18
C ALA A 163 11.71 -10.26 -1.23
N LEU A 164 10.38 -10.31 -1.11
CA LEU A 164 9.52 -9.15 -1.38
C LEU A 164 9.09 -8.40 -0.11
N PHE A 165 8.93 -9.11 1.01
CA PHE A 165 8.30 -8.57 2.21
C PHE A 165 9.29 -7.81 3.11
N PRO A 166 8.87 -6.69 3.73
CA PRO A 166 7.62 -5.96 3.50
C PRO A 166 7.64 -5.18 2.19
N CYS A 167 6.45 -4.75 1.72
CA CYS A 167 6.34 -3.97 0.49
C CYS A 167 7.15 -2.66 0.58
N GLY A 168 7.87 -2.32 -0.51
CA GLY A 168 8.71 -1.12 -0.58
C GLY A 168 7.94 0.18 -0.38
N SER A 169 6.69 0.26 -0.86
CA SER A 169 5.84 1.46 -0.80
C SER A 169 5.46 1.88 0.63
N VAL A 170 5.49 0.94 1.59
CA VAL A 170 5.10 1.16 2.99
C VAL A 170 6.26 1.06 3.98
N THR A 171 7.49 0.96 3.45
CA THR A 171 8.73 0.93 4.25
C THR A 171 9.57 2.15 3.94
N GLY A 172 10.26 2.15 2.80
CA GLY A 172 11.21 3.19 2.43
C GLY A 172 12.37 2.63 1.62
N ALA A 173 13.28 3.50 1.22
CA ALA A 173 14.42 3.14 0.37
C ALA A 173 15.71 3.77 0.92
N PRO A 174 16.79 2.99 1.13
CA PRO A 174 16.89 1.52 1.06
C PRO A 174 16.04 0.81 2.13
N LYS A 175 15.41 -0.33 1.77
CA LYS A 175 14.39 -1.00 2.59
C LYS A 175 14.85 -1.33 4.01
N ILE A 176 16.01 -1.97 4.16
CA ILE A 176 16.54 -2.41 5.47
C ILE A 176 16.79 -1.20 6.37
N ARG A 177 17.48 -0.18 5.86
CA ARG A 177 17.79 1.02 6.63
C ARG A 177 16.53 1.80 7.03
N ALA A 178 15.55 1.90 6.13
CA ALA A 178 14.26 2.49 6.45
C ALA A 178 13.54 1.72 7.58
N MET A 179 13.58 0.37 7.58
CA MET A 179 12.99 -0.43 8.65
C MET A 179 13.69 -0.25 10.01
N GLU A 180 15.02 -0.10 10.04
CA GLU A 180 15.76 0.23 11.25
C GLU A 180 15.34 1.59 11.83
N ILE A 181 15.22 2.59 10.95
CA ILE A 181 14.76 3.93 11.33
C ILE A 181 13.32 3.87 11.86
N ILE A 182 12.42 3.17 11.17
CA ILE A 182 11.04 2.94 11.61
C ILE A 182 11.04 2.34 13.02
N ARG A 183 11.84 1.30 13.27
CA ARG A 183 11.92 0.66 14.58
C ARG A 183 12.47 1.60 15.67
N ALA A 184 13.35 2.52 15.31
CA ALA A 184 13.92 3.47 16.25
C ALA A 184 12.93 4.59 16.66
N VAL A 185 11.93 4.91 15.82
CA VAL A 185 11.04 6.05 16.06
C VAL A 185 9.57 5.68 16.32
N GLU A 186 9.10 4.54 15.80
CA GLU A 186 7.74 4.10 16.08
C GLU A 186 7.69 3.39 17.44
N PRO A 187 6.81 3.83 18.36
CA PRO A 187 6.79 3.29 19.72
C PRO A 187 6.19 1.87 19.82
N GLN A 188 5.54 1.40 18.75
CA GLN A 188 4.79 0.16 18.74
C GLN A 188 5.00 -0.60 17.43
N ALA A 189 4.84 -1.92 17.47
CA ALA A 189 4.82 -2.73 16.26
C ALA A 189 3.55 -2.43 15.44
N ARG A 190 3.67 -2.47 14.11
CA ARG A 190 2.55 -2.16 13.19
C ARG A 190 1.47 -3.25 13.13
N GLY A 191 1.74 -4.45 13.65
CA GLY A 191 0.83 -5.58 13.59
C GLY A 191 0.48 -5.95 12.15
N VAL A 192 -0.81 -6.03 11.83
CA VAL A 192 -1.29 -6.32 10.46
C VAL A 192 -0.96 -5.19 9.50
N TYR A 193 -0.92 -3.93 9.95
CA TYR A 193 -0.75 -2.77 9.08
C TYR A 193 0.63 -2.75 8.41
N CYS A 194 0.68 -2.35 7.13
CA CYS A 194 1.86 -2.49 6.25
C CYS A 194 2.36 -3.93 6.06
N GLY A 195 1.59 -4.92 6.52
CA GLY A 195 1.76 -6.33 6.21
C GLY A 195 1.23 -6.69 4.82
N ALA A 196 0.89 -7.97 4.63
CA ALA A 196 0.32 -8.49 3.39
C ALA A 196 -0.93 -9.33 3.68
N ILE A 197 -1.94 -9.21 2.81
CA ILE A 197 -3.19 -9.98 2.89
C ILE A 197 -3.42 -10.61 1.53
N GLY A 198 -3.60 -11.93 1.50
CA GLY A 198 -3.74 -12.65 0.23
C GLY A 198 -3.84 -14.16 0.38
N TRP A 199 -3.67 -14.85 -0.73
CA TRP A 199 -3.72 -16.30 -0.83
C TRP A 199 -2.66 -16.83 -1.80
N MET A 200 -2.32 -18.11 -1.63
CA MET A 200 -1.51 -18.86 -2.58
C MET A 200 -2.10 -20.27 -2.73
N SER A 201 -2.32 -20.69 -3.98
CA SER A 201 -2.76 -22.06 -4.28
C SER A 201 -1.59 -23.05 -4.22
N PRO A 202 -1.87 -24.35 -4.05
CA PRO A 202 -0.85 -25.40 -4.20
C PRO A 202 -0.17 -25.42 -5.58
N ALA A 203 -0.84 -24.91 -6.62
CA ALA A 203 -0.30 -24.80 -7.97
C ALA A 203 0.65 -23.60 -8.16
N GLY A 204 0.78 -22.73 -7.15
CA GLY A 204 1.69 -21.59 -7.18
C GLY A 204 1.08 -20.27 -7.64
N GLU A 205 -0.19 -20.26 -8.07
CA GLU A 205 -0.94 -19.01 -8.28
C GLU A 205 -1.09 -18.27 -6.94
N ALA A 206 -0.90 -16.96 -6.93
CA ALA A 206 -0.93 -16.15 -5.72
C ALA A 206 -1.43 -14.73 -5.99
N ASP A 207 -2.11 -14.14 -5.01
CA ASP A 207 -2.53 -12.74 -5.05
C ASP A 207 -2.47 -12.16 -3.64
N PHE A 208 -1.62 -11.15 -3.46
CA PHE A 208 -1.41 -10.46 -2.20
C PHE A 208 -1.51 -8.96 -2.39
N SER A 209 -2.18 -8.32 -1.45
CA SER A 209 -2.29 -6.87 -1.32
C SER A 209 -1.46 -6.36 -0.15
N VAL A 210 -1.12 -5.08 -0.19
CA VAL A 210 -0.49 -4.41 0.95
C VAL A 210 -1.57 -4.13 2.00
N ALA A 211 -1.33 -4.44 3.26
CA ALA A 211 -2.30 -4.25 4.34
C ALA A 211 -2.38 -2.77 4.79
N ILE A 212 -2.91 -1.91 3.91
CA ILE A 212 -3.23 -0.50 4.14
C ILE A 212 -4.73 -0.29 4.01
N ARG A 213 -5.25 0.84 4.52
CA ARG A 213 -6.71 1.07 4.63
C ARG A 213 -7.43 -0.15 5.24
N THR A 214 -6.86 -0.63 6.34
CA THR A 214 -7.20 -1.91 6.96
C THR A 214 -7.46 -1.70 8.45
N LEU A 215 -8.53 -2.31 8.95
CA LEU A 215 -8.89 -2.34 10.37
C LEU A 215 -8.47 -3.68 10.97
N SER A 216 -7.89 -3.64 12.16
CA SER A 216 -7.73 -4.79 13.05
C SER A 216 -8.77 -4.70 14.15
N VAL A 217 -9.64 -5.70 14.27
CA VAL A 217 -10.77 -5.69 15.21
C VAL A 217 -10.60 -6.81 16.24
N SER A 218 -10.47 -6.43 17.52
CA SER A 218 -10.33 -7.35 18.65
C SER A 218 -11.48 -7.13 19.62
N GLY A 219 -12.48 -8.02 19.60
CA GLY A 219 -13.73 -7.79 20.31
C GLY A 219 -14.44 -6.55 19.77
N THR A 220 -14.58 -5.51 20.60
CA THR A 220 -15.10 -4.20 20.16
C THR A 220 -14.01 -3.20 19.79
N ASP A 221 -12.75 -3.48 20.10
CA ASP A 221 -11.66 -2.52 19.88
C ASP A 221 -11.20 -2.58 18.43
N ILE A 222 -11.08 -1.41 17.82
CA ILE A 222 -10.62 -1.25 16.44
C ILE A 222 -9.31 -0.47 16.47
N VAL A 223 -8.28 -1.04 15.85
CA VAL A 223 -7.04 -0.33 15.53
C VAL A 223 -6.96 -0.15 14.03
N MET A 224 -6.73 1.09 13.60
CA MET A 224 -6.35 1.41 12.24
C MET A 224 -5.10 2.26 12.26
N ASN A 225 -4.12 1.94 11.44
CA ASN A 225 -2.94 2.78 11.31
C ASN A 225 -3.05 3.59 10.03
N VAL A 226 -2.45 4.78 10.06
CA VAL A 226 -2.29 5.64 8.90
C VAL A 226 -0.86 6.18 8.88
N GLY A 227 -0.43 6.67 7.73
CA GLY A 227 0.95 7.11 7.56
C GLY A 227 1.23 7.72 6.20
N GLY A 228 2.49 8.12 6.03
CA GLY A 228 3.00 8.81 4.86
C GLY A 228 4.48 8.55 4.66
N GLY A 229 4.92 8.67 3.40
CA GLY A 229 6.31 8.53 3.01
C GLY A 229 7.02 9.87 3.17
N LEU A 230 7.95 9.96 4.12
CA LEU A 230 8.77 11.15 4.29
C LEU A 230 9.95 11.10 3.32
N THR A 231 10.07 12.12 2.47
CA THR A 231 11.23 12.38 1.62
C THR A 231 11.93 13.68 2.04
N HIS A 232 13.02 14.05 1.38
CA HIS A 232 13.72 15.30 1.67
C HIS A 232 12.83 16.55 1.47
N GLY A 233 11.91 16.50 0.50
CA GLY A 233 10.98 17.61 0.21
C GLY A 233 9.71 17.61 1.06
N SER A 234 9.55 16.67 1.98
CA SER A 234 8.36 16.57 2.82
C SER A 234 8.35 17.66 3.91
N THR A 235 7.16 18.19 4.21
CA THR A 235 6.91 19.08 5.35
C THR A 235 6.08 18.34 6.40
N VAL A 236 6.30 18.65 7.70
CA VAL A 236 5.55 18.00 8.79
C VAL A 236 4.05 18.18 8.62
N ASP A 237 3.60 19.42 8.39
CA ASP A 237 2.18 19.75 8.28
C ASP A 237 1.53 19.08 7.06
N GLY A 238 2.21 19.07 5.92
CA GLY A 238 1.68 18.45 4.70
C GLY A 238 1.51 16.93 4.83
N GLU A 239 2.51 16.25 5.39
CA GLU A 239 2.48 14.80 5.59
C GLU A 239 1.48 14.39 6.68
N TRP A 240 1.34 15.22 7.72
CA TRP A 240 0.30 15.04 8.74
C TRP A 240 -1.09 15.16 8.14
N GLU A 241 -1.33 16.21 7.33
CA GLU A 241 -2.60 16.40 6.65
C GLU A 241 -2.89 15.21 5.71
N GLU A 242 -1.91 14.78 4.91
CA GLU A 242 -2.04 13.64 4.01
C GLU A 242 -2.41 12.34 4.76
N ALA A 243 -1.77 12.08 5.91
CA ALA A 243 -2.10 10.93 6.75
C ALA A 243 -3.55 10.98 7.24
N LEU A 244 -4.04 12.15 7.66
CA LEU A 244 -5.43 12.36 8.05
C LEU A 244 -6.41 12.22 6.87
N TRP A 245 -6.03 12.62 5.66
CA TRP A 245 -6.82 12.36 4.46
C TRP A 245 -6.95 10.87 4.19
N LYS A 246 -5.86 10.11 4.30
CA LYS A 246 -5.86 8.64 4.15
C LYS A 246 -6.75 7.96 5.19
N ALA A 247 -6.83 8.50 6.41
CA ALA A 247 -7.72 8.01 7.47
C ALA A 247 -9.21 8.03 7.09
N ARG A 248 -9.63 8.93 6.19
CA ARG A 248 -11.05 9.15 5.85
C ARG A 248 -11.72 7.97 5.15
N PHE A 249 -10.98 6.94 4.75
CA PHE A 249 -11.57 5.72 4.15
C PHE A 249 -12.62 5.06 5.06
N VAL A 250 -12.49 5.24 6.38
CA VAL A 250 -13.44 4.70 7.37
C VAL A 250 -14.77 5.45 7.42
N LYS A 251 -14.89 6.66 6.86
CA LYS A 251 -16.17 7.42 6.83
C LYS A 251 -17.29 6.61 6.18
N ALA A 252 -16.96 5.69 5.29
CA ALA A 252 -17.87 4.74 4.66
C ALA A 252 -18.56 3.77 5.65
N ALA A 253 -17.95 3.53 6.82
CA ALA A 253 -18.39 2.57 7.82
C ALA A 253 -18.79 3.23 9.15
N VAL A 254 -18.84 4.56 9.20
CA VAL A 254 -19.29 5.33 10.37
C VAL A 254 -20.64 5.97 10.04
N SER A 255 -21.68 5.59 10.76
CA SER A 255 -22.90 6.42 10.85
C SER A 255 -22.59 7.59 11.78
N ARG A 256 -22.87 8.83 11.35
CA ARG A 256 -22.92 9.95 12.30
C ARG A 256 -24.06 9.66 13.27
N GLY A 257 -23.72 9.49 14.55
CA GLY A 257 -24.69 9.70 15.63
C GLY A 257 -25.08 11.16 15.71
#